data_AF-A0A2A4JAA3-F1
#
_entry.id   AF-A0A2A4JAA3-F1
#
_cell.length_a   1.000
_cell.length_b   1.000
_cell.length_c   1.000
_cell.angle_alpha   90.00
_cell.angle_beta   90.00
_cell.angle_gamma   90.00
#
_symmetry.space_group_name_H-M   'P 1'
#
loop_
_entity.id
_entity.type
_entity.pdbx_description
1 polymer ?
#
loop_
_entity_poly.entity_id
_entity_poly.type
_entity_poly.pdbx_seq_one_letter_code
_entity_poly.pdbx_strand_id
1 'polypeptide(L)'
;MYRVVILSFVFAVALADVDKKQCRHVFHPHAMHCCKKGPPEEKLIMPDDMSECLQTSRDPITCERDLCIAKKKGFATDDGKLDKTKLVDVVTKDLGSDASLLEDVKANCINGDIENYAPPEFCDFMKMRHCISVQMLNHCPEWEDSSDCKEIKGVVQDCVKLFS
;
A
#
# COMPACT_ATOMS: atom_id res chain seq x y z
N MET A 1 60.19 3.02 -16.78
CA MET A 1 58.84 3.43 -17.20
C MET A 1 57.87 2.34 -16.82
N TYR A 2 57.19 2.44 -15.67
CA TYR A 2 56.17 1.47 -15.25
C TYR A 2 54.79 2.08 -15.46
N ARG A 3 54.07 1.58 -16.46
CA ARG A 3 52.66 1.93 -16.70
C ARG A 3 51.81 0.97 -15.87
N VAL A 4 51.30 1.44 -14.74
CA VAL A 4 50.25 0.74 -13.98
C VAL A 4 48.91 1.13 -14.62
N VAL A 5 48.31 0.19 -15.33
CA VAL A 5 46.95 0.35 -15.87
C VAL A 5 45.98 -0.03 -14.76
N ILE A 6 45.41 0.97 -14.09
CA ILE A 6 44.36 0.79 -13.09
C ILE A 6 43.06 0.49 -13.86
N LEU A 7 42.75 -0.80 -14.01
CA LEU A 7 41.44 -1.26 -14.47
C LEU A 7 40.40 -0.89 -13.40
N SER A 8 39.74 0.25 -13.61
CA SER A 8 38.60 0.67 -12.80
C SER A 8 37.43 -0.25 -13.14
N PHE A 9 37.16 -1.24 -12.29
CA PHE A 9 35.93 -2.01 -12.32
C PHE A 9 34.78 -1.09 -11.89
N VAL A 10 34.09 -0.50 -12.85
CA VAL A 10 32.78 0.12 -12.63
C VAL A 10 31.82 -1.03 -12.35
N PHE A 11 31.54 -1.29 -11.08
CA PHE A 11 30.41 -2.12 -10.67
C PHE A 11 29.14 -1.35 -11.05
N ALA A 12 28.62 -1.61 -12.26
CA ALA A 12 27.24 -1.31 -12.58
C ALA A 12 26.39 -2.23 -11.71
N VAL A 13 25.93 -1.71 -10.57
CA VAL A 13 24.89 -2.36 -9.79
C VAL A 13 23.66 -2.37 -10.68
N ALA A 14 23.33 -3.53 -11.22
CA ALA A 14 22.07 -3.77 -11.91
C ALA A 14 20.97 -3.53 -10.88
N LEU A 15 20.37 -2.33 -10.90
CA LEU A 15 19.04 -2.12 -10.34
C LEU A 15 18.14 -3.05 -11.15
N ALA A 16 17.71 -4.16 -10.54
CA ALA A 16 16.66 -4.97 -11.12
C ALA A 16 15.47 -4.04 -11.34
N ASP A 17 15.00 -3.94 -12.59
CA ASP A 17 13.78 -3.21 -12.94
C ASP A 17 12.62 -3.85 -12.18
N VAL A 18 12.30 -3.31 -11.01
CA VAL A 18 11.10 -3.66 -10.25
C VAL A 18 9.92 -3.12 -11.05
N ASP A 19 9.24 -4.01 -11.77
CA ASP A 19 8.01 -3.69 -12.49
C ASP A 19 6.90 -3.39 -11.47
N LYS A 20 6.07 -2.37 -11.73
CA LYS A 20 4.86 -2.02 -10.97
C LYS A 20 3.96 -3.23 -10.70
N LYS A 21 4.05 -4.28 -11.54
CA LYS A 21 3.35 -5.56 -11.33
C LYS A 21 3.78 -6.30 -10.06
N GLN A 22 5.06 -6.25 -9.67
CA GLN A 22 5.53 -6.92 -8.46
C GLN A 22 4.89 -6.31 -7.21
N CYS A 23 4.62 -5.01 -7.21
CA CYS A 23 3.92 -4.32 -6.13
C CYS A 23 2.51 -4.85 -5.87
N ARG A 24 1.86 -5.53 -6.83
CA ARG A 24 0.55 -6.17 -6.58
C ARG A 24 0.58 -7.19 -5.44
N HIS A 25 1.73 -7.80 -5.13
CA HIS A 25 1.84 -8.76 -4.03
C HIS A 25 1.54 -8.11 -2.67
N VAL A 26 1.79 -6.80 -2.54
CA VAL A 26 1.45 -6.02 -1.33
C VAL A 26 -0.06 -5.92 -1.11
N PHE A 27 -0.85 -6.07 -2.18
CA PHE A 27 -2.30 -6.04 -2.12
C PHE A 27 -2.92 -7.34 -1.56
N HIS A 28 -2.15 -8.43 -1.54
CA HIS A 28 -2.65 -9.70 -1.03
C HIS A 28 -2.84 -9.61 0.50
N PRO A 29 -3.97 -10.09 1.07
CA PRO A 29 -4.21 -10.03 2.51
C PRO A 29 -3.05 -10.58 3.37
N HIS A 30 -2.35 -11.59 2.84
CA HIS A 30 -1.15 -12.17 3.45
C HIS A 30 -0.05 -11.12 3.77
N ALA A 31 0.09 -10.08 2.96
CA ALA A 31 1.12 -9.06 3.18
C ALA A 31 0.91 -8.30 4.50
N MET A 32 -0.34 -8.05 4.89
CA MET A 32 -0.64 -7.37 6.16
C MET A 32 -0.30 -8.23 7.38
N HIS A 33 -0.42 -9.55 7.28
CA HIS A 33 -0.03 -10.50 8.34
C HIS A 33 1.49 -10.53 8.58
N CYS A 34 2.30 -9.99 7.67
CA CYS A 34 3.74 -9.92 7.84
C CYS A 34 4.20 -8.81 8.80
N CYS A 35 3.30 -7.92 9.23
CA CYS A 35 3.60 -6.90 10.23
C CYS A 35 3.02 -7.26 11.59
N LYS A 36 3.89 -7.61 12.55
CA LYS A 36 3.49 -8.10 13.90
C LYS A 36 2.69 -7.09 14.71
N LYS A 37 3.06 -5.82 14.56
CA LYS A 37 2.41 -4.68 15.22
C LYS A 37 1.62 -3.86 14.21
N GLY A 38 1.16 -4.52 13.14
CA GLY A 38 0.33 -3.90 12.14
C GLY A 38 -0.93 -3.27 12.76
N PRO A 39 -1.65 -2.44 11.98
CA PRO A 39 -3.00 -2.03 12.36
C PRO A 39 -3.78 -3.25 12.88
N PRO A 40 -4.45 -3.21 14.05
CA PRO A 40 -5.22 -4.34 14.56
C PRO A 40 -6.04 -4.98 13.44
N GLU A 41 -5.74 -6.26 13.16
CA GLU A 41 -6.09 -7.04 11.95
C GLU A 41 -7.57 -7.02 11.55
N GLU A 42 -8.47 -6.56 12.42
CA GLU A 42 -9.90 -6.52 12.15
C GLU A 42 -10.52 -5.12 12.21
N LYS A 43 -10.03 -4.19 13.05
CA LYS A 43 -10.79 -2.96 13.36
C LYS A 43 -10.51 -1.78 12.44
N LEU A 44 -9.36 -1.75 11.78
CA LEU A 44 -9.01 -0.63 10.89
C LEU A 44 -9.53 -0.84 9.47
N ILE A 45 -9.85 -2.08 9.08
CA ILE A 45 -10.29 -2.39 7.71
C ILE A 45 -11.76 -2.78 7.67
N MET A 46 -12.32 -3.46 8.69
CA MET A 46 -13.71 -3.92 8.66
C MET A 46 -14.38 -3.92 10.04
N PRO A 47 -15.07 -2.84 10.45
CA PRO A 47 -16.07 -2.95 11.50
C PRO A 47 -17.10 -4.06 11.20
N ASP A 48 -17.73 -4.61 12.24
CA ASP A 48 -18.67 -5.76 12.16
C ASP A 48 -19.82 -5.57 11.14
N ASP A 49 -20.08 -4.32 10.73
CA ASP A 49 -21.08 -3.94 9.73
C ASP A 49 -20.62 -4.10 8.27
N MET A 50 -19.37 -4.50 8.02
CA MET A 50 -18.78 -4.61 6.67
C MET A 50 -18.92 -6.00 6.03
N SER A 51 -19.53 -6.96 6.72
CA SER A 51 -19.74 -8.32 6.22
C SER A 51 -20.54 -8.36 4.90
N GLU A 52 -21.42 -7.39 4.64
CA GLU A 52 -22.12 -7.26 3.35
C GLU A 52 -21.17 -6.94 2.19
N CYS A 53 -20.10 -6.18 2.44
CA CYS A 53 -19.09 -5.89 1.42
C CYS A 53 -18.26 -7.14 1.10
N LEU A 54 -18.07 -8.04 2.07
CA LEU A 54 -17.44 -9.36 1.85
C LEU A 54 -18.31 -10.29 0.99
N GLN A 55 -19.63 -10.15 1.08
CA GLN A 55 -20.57 -10.96 0.29
C GLN A 55 -20.68 -10.48 -1.17
N THR A 56 -20.25 -9.24 -1.45
CA THR A 56 -20.32 -8.65 -2.79
C THR A 56 -19.37 -9.35 -3.78
N SER A 57 -18.24 -9.88 -3.31
CA SER A 57 -17.32 -10.66 -4.12
C SER A 57 -16.48 -11.62 -3.26
N ARG A 58 -16.27 -12.84 -3.77
CA ARG A 58 -15.30 -13.78 -3.17
C ARG A 58 -13.85 -13.35 -3.41
N ASP A 59 -13.61 -12.56 -4.45
CA ASP A 59 -12.29 -11.98 -4.72
C ASP A 59 -12.10 -10.72 -3.84
N PRO A 60 -11.06 -10.66 -2.99
CA PRO A 60 -10.76 -9.47 -2.19
C PRO A 60 -10.28 -8.26 -3.00
N ILE A 61 -10.05 -8.44 -4.31
CA ILE A 61 -9.46 -7.46 -5.24
C ILE A 61 -10.52 -7.04 -6.26
N THR A 62 -11.65 -6.49 -5.79
CA THR A 62 -12.67 -5.93 -6.69
C THR A 62 -13.07 -4.50 -6.35
N CYS A 63 -13.44 -3.76 -7.38
CA CYS A 63 -13.89 -2.38 -7.26
C CYS A 63 -15.20 -2.25 -6.49
N GLU A 64 -16.12 -3.18 -6.66
CA GLU A 64 -17.41 -3.18 -5.97
C GLU A 64 -17.23 -3.33 -4.46
N ARG A 65 -16.30 -4.18 -4.04
CA ARG A 65 -15.97 -4.38 -2.63
C ARG A 65 -15.35 -3.13 -2.02
N ASP A 66 -14.38 -2.51 -2.68
CA ASP A 66 -13.74 -1.29 -2.17
C ASP A 66 -14.68 -0.08 -2.18
N LEU A 67 -15.54 0.05 -3.18
CA LEU A 67 -16.60 1.06 -3.20
C LEU A 67 -17.59 0.85 -2.05
N CYS A 68 -17.99 -0.40 -1.75
CA CYS A 68 -18.85 -0.72 -0.62
C CYS A 68 -18.23 -0.29 0.72
N ILE A 69 -16.95 -0.62 0.93
CA ILE A 69 -16.18 -0.21 2.11
C ILE A 69 -16.12 1.33 2.20
N ALA A 70 -15.86 2.00 1.08
CA ALA A 70 -15.78 3.45 1.02
C ALA A 70 -17.09 4.15 1.35
N LYS A 71 -18.22 3.62 0.86
CA LYS A 71 -19.56 4.11 1.20
C LYS A 71 -19.86 3.97 2.69
N LYS A 72 -19.55 2.81 3.28
CA LYS A 72 -19.77 2.57 4.71
C LYS A 72 -18.90 3.46 5.61
N LYS A 73 -17.64 3.66 5.23
CA LYS A 73 -16.74 4.58 5.95
C LYS A 73 -17.05 6.06 5.67
N GLY A 74 -17.92 6.36 4.71
CA GLY A 74 -18.37 7.72 4.41
C GLY A 74 -17.38 8.55 3.60
N PHE A 75 -16.49 7.91 2.83
CA PHE A 75 -15.52 8.60 1.95
C PHE A 75 -15.75 8.31 0.45
N ALA A 76 -16.90 7.75 0.09
CA ALA A 76 -17.39 7.75 -1.28
C ALA A 76 -18.49 8.81 -1.43
N THR A 77 -18.47 9.53 -2.55
CA THR A 77 -19.55 10.43 -2.96
C THR A 77 -20.77 9.64 -3.43
N ASP A 78 -21.93 10.32 -3.53
CA ASP A 78 -23.17 9.70 -4.00
C ASP A 78 -23.08 9.17 -5.44
N ASP A 79 -22.24 9.79 -6.29
CA ASP A 79 -21.93 9.34 -7.65
C ASP A 79 -20.85 8.26 -7.72
N GLY A 80 -20.41 7.73 -6.56
CA GLY A 80 -19.49 6.61 -6.47
C GLY A 80 -18.03 6.96 -6.74
N LYS A 81 -17.63 8.22 -6.53
CA LYS A 81 -16.25 8.68 -6.64
C LYS A 81 -15.60 8.81 -5.26
N LEU A 82 -14.27 8.90 -5.26
CA LEU A 82 -13.49 9.06 -4.04
C LEU A 82 -13.63 10.49 -3.48
N ASP A 83 -14.18 10.63 -2.28
CA ASP A 83 -14.16 11.90 -1.53
C ASP A 83 -12.85 11.99 -0.73
N LYS A 84 -11.84 12.64 -1.31
CA LYS A 84 -10.54 12.82 -0.68
C LYS A 84 -10.63 13.63 0.62
N THR A 85 -11.61 14.54 0.75
CA THR A 85 -11.76 15.35 1.97
C THR A 85 -12.24 14.47 3.12
N LYS A 86 -13.26 13.66 2.88
CA LYS A 86 -13.76 12.69 3.87
C LYS A 86 -12.75 11.58 4.15
N LEU A 87 -11.96 11.19 3.15
CA LEU A 87 -10.88 10.24 3.35
C LEU A 87 -9.85 10.76 4.36
N VAL A 88 -9.50 12.07 4.34
CA VAL A 88 -8.60 12.68 5.32
C VAL A 88 -9.12 12.49 6.75
N ASP A 89 -10.42 12.71 6.98
CA ASP A 89 -11.05 12.53 8.28
C ASP A 89 -10.96 11.07 8.75
N VAL A 90 -11.26 10.13 7.84
CA VAL A 90 -11.20 8.69 8.10
C VAL A 90 -9.78 8.25 8.42
N VAL A 91 -8.78 8.59 7.60
CA VAL A 91 -7.39 8.18 7.86
C VAL A 91 -6.81 8.88 9.09
N THR A 92 -7.23 10.10 9.42
CA THR A 92 -6.79 10.78 10.64
C THR A 92 -7.35 10.10 11.89
N LYS A 93 -8.59 9.61 11.83
CA LYS A 93 -9.20 8.80 12.90
C LYS A 93 -8.51 7.44 13.04
N ASP A 94 -8.25 6.79 11.91
CA ASP A 94 -7.76 5.42 11.85
C ASP A 94 -6.24 5.33 12.17
N LEU A 95 -5.45 6.31 11.70
CA LEU A 95 -3.99 6.33 11.82
C LEU A 95 -3.45 7.39 12.78
N GLY A 96 -4.31 8.19 13.41
CA GLY A 96 -3.88 9.36 14.20
C GLY A 96 -2.97 9.08 15.39
N SER A 97 -2.82 7.81 15.79
CA SER A 97 -1.83 7.40 16.81
C SER A 97 -0.40 7.32 16.26
N ASP A 98 -0.23 7.23 14.94
CA ASP A 98 1.05 7.24 14.24
C ASP A 98 1.12 8.46 13.31
N ALA A 99 1.69 9.55 13.82
CA ALA A 99 1.77 10.82 13.10
C ALA A 99 2.62 10.71 11.83
N SER A 100 3.68 9.91 11.84
CA SER A 100 4.58 9.77 10.68
C SER A 100 3.90 9.03 9.55
N LEU A 101 3.21 7.93 9.86
CA LEU A 101 2.42 7.19 8.89
C LEU A 101 1.28 8.06 8.32
N LEU A 102 0.61 8.85 9.17
CA LEU A 102 -0.46 9.74 8.73
C LEU A 102 0.05 10.82 7.76
N GLU A 103 1.23 11.39 8.01
CA GLU A 103 1.87 12.35 7.11
C GLU A 103 2.20 11.73 5.75
N ASP A 104 2.81 10.54 5.75
CA ASP A 104 3.16 9.83 4.51
C ASP A 104 1.91 9.41 3.72
N VAL A 105 0.84 8.97 4.38
CA VAL A 105 -0.43 8.67 3.70
C VAL A 105 -1.04 9.92 3.07
N LYS A 106 -1.00 11.06 3.77
CA LYS A 106 -1.50 12.33 3.22
C LYS A 106 -0.67 12.78 2.01
N ALA A 107 0.65 12.75 2.13
CA ALA A 107 1.57 13.21 1.10
C ALA A 107 1.53 12.30 -0.14
N ASN A 108 1.65 10.99 0.06
CA ASN A 108 1.89 10.05 -1.03
C ASN A 108 0.60 9.46 -1.62
N CYS A 109 -0.46 9.34 -0.82
CA CYS A 109 -1.72 8.73 -1.28
C CYS A 109 -2.80 9.77 -1.57
N ILE A 110 -3.14 10.61 -0.58
CA ILE A 110 -4.29 11.54 -0.74
C ILE A 110 -3.93 12.68 -1.70
N ASN A 111 -2.81 13.34 -1.45
CA ASN A 111 -2.33 14.47 -2.25
C ASN A 111 -1.41 14.04 -3.40
N GLY A 112 -0.91 12.80 -3.36
CA GLY A 112 -0.05 12.22 -4.38
C GLY A 112 -0.80 11.61 -5.57
N ASP A 113 -0.02 11.05 -6.48
CA ASP A 113 -0.51 10.39 -7.68
C ASP A 113 -0.70 8.87 -7.44
N ILE A 114 -1.95 8.48 -7.16
CA ILE A 114 -2.32 7.09 -6.90
C ILE A 114 -2.20 6.17 -8.14
N GLU A 115 -2.07 6.74 -9.35
CA GLU A 115 -1.87 5.97 -10.58
C GLU A 115 -0.52 5.25 -10.60
N ASN A 116 0.44 5.70 -9.79
CA ASN A 116 1.72 5.03 -9.68
C ASN A 116 1.65 3.75 -8.88
N TYR A 117 0.75 3.70 -7.90
CA TYR A 117 0.67 2.60 -6.94
C TYR A 117 0.00 1.37 -7.51
N ALA A 118 -0.79 1.47 -8.56
CA ALA A 118 -1.52 0.31 -9.05
C ALA A 118 -1.65 0.28 -10.59
N PRO A 119 -1.97 -0.91 -11.12
CA PRO A 119 -2.27 -1.07 -12.53
C PRO A 119 -3.41 -0.16 -13.01
N PRO A 120 -3.43 0.23 -14.30
CA PRO A 120 -4.45 1.14 -14.83
C PRO A 120 -5.87 0.56 -14.78
N GLU A 121 -6.03 -0.76 -14.73
CA GLU A 121 -7.33 -1.42 -14.62
C GLU A 121 -7.95 -1.33 -13.21
N PHE A 122 -7.19 -0.93 -12.19
CA PHE A 122 -7.73 -0.73 -10.86
C PHE A 122 -8.54 0.57 -10.82
N CYS A 123 -9.72 0.53 -10.19
CA CYS A 123 -10.43 1.76 -9.86
C CYS A 123 -9.72 2.55 -8.75
N ASP A 124 -10.10 3.82 -8.61
CA ASP A 124 -9.51 4.76 -7.67
C ASP A 124 -9.49 4.26 -6.23
N PHE A 125 -10.54 3.56 -5.78
CA PHE A 125 -10.60 3.02 -4.43
C PHE A 125 -9.57 1.91 -4.21
N MET A 126 -9.36 1.04 -5.19
CA MET A 126 -8.33 0.00 -5.13
C MET A 126 -6.94 0.62 -5.14
N LYS A 127 -6.69 1.61 -6.02
CA LYS A 127 -5.42 2.34 -6.07
C LYS A 127 -5.12 3.02 -4.74
N MET A 128 -6.12 3.69 -4.17
CA MET A 128 -6.01 4.34 -2.86
C MET A 128 -5.73 3.34 -1.74
N ARG A 129 -6.49 2.24 -1.67
CA ARG A 129 -6.26 1.15 -0.70
C ARG A 129 -4.84 0.61 -0.83
N HIS A 130 -4.36 0.39 -2.06
CA HIS A 130 -3.02 -0.11 -2.30
C HIS A 130 -1.95 0.84 -1.79
N CYS A 131 -2.08 2.13 -2.13
CA CYS A 131 -1.15 3.14 -1.65
C CYS A 131 -1.06 3.15 -0.12
N ILE A 132 -2.22 3.16 0.55
CA ILE A 132 -2.28 3.14 2.01
C ILE A 132 -1.60 1.88 2.56
N SER A 133 -1.90 0.68 2.03
CA SER A 133 -1.27 -0.57 2.47
C SER A 133 0.26 -0.55 2.31
N VAL A 134 0.78 -0.01 1.21
CA VAL A 134 2.23 0.15 0.99
C VAL A 134 2.84 1.04 2.06
N GLN A 135 2.23 2.18 2.38
CA GLN A 135 2.72 3.08 3.43
C GLN A 135 2.66 2.41 4.81
N MET A 136 1.57 1.73 5.13
CA MET A 136 1.43 1.02 6.41
C MET A 136 2.52 -0.05 6.60
N LEU A 137 2.81 -0.82 5.56
CA LEU A 137 3.85 -1.84 5.60
C LEU A 137 5.25 -1.23 5.62
N ASN A 138 5.47 -0.11 4.91
CA ASN A 138 6.74 0.62 4.97
C ASN A 138 7.06 1.12 6.39
N HIS A 139 6.03 1.50 7.14
CA HIS A 139 6.12 1.91 8.54
C HIS A 139 6.12 0.74 9.53
N CYS A 140 6.09 -0.51 9.06
CA CYS A 140 6.03 -1.65 9.96
C CYS A 140 7.27 -1.72 10.87
N PRO A 141 7.11 -1.55 12.20
CA PRO A 141 8.24 -1.49 13.12
C PRO A 141 8.84 -2.87 13.38
N GLU A 142 8.04 -3.92 13.23
CA GLU A 142 8.44 -5.30 13.52
C GLU A 142 7.81 -6.26 12.52
N TRP A 143 8.65 -6.91 11.73
CA TRP A 143 8.26 -7.87 10.70
C TRP A 143 8.28 -9.29 11.24
N GLU A 144 7.39 -10.13 10.70
CA GLU A 144 7.44 -11.58 10.92
C GLU A 144 8.72 -12.19 10.30
N ASP A 145 9.30 -13.15 11.01
CA ASP A 145 10.57 -13.80 10.63
C ASP A 145 10.33 -15.09 9.82
N SER A 146 9.48 -15.00 8.81
CA SER A 146 9.26 -16.07 7.83
C SER A 146 9.97 -15.75 6.50
N SER A 147 10.18 -16.75 5.64
CA SER A 147 10.71 -16.56 4.29
C SER A 147 9.84 -15.58 3.49
N ASP A 148 8.52 -15.79 3.56
CA ASP A 148 7.54 -15.08 2.74
C ASP A 148 7.46 -13.61 3.16
N CYS A 149 7.54 -13.33 4.47
CA CYS A 149 7.52 -11.96 4.98
C CYS A 149 8.82 -11.20 4.71
N LYS A 150 9.96 -11.89 4.58
CA LYS A 150 11.21 -11.26 4.11
C LYS A 150 11.11 -10.83 2.64
N GLU A 151 10.49 -11.66 1.81
CA GLU A 151 10.24 -11.32 0.40
C GLU A 151 9.29 -10.13 0.29
N ILE A 152 8.16 -10.16 1.01
CA ILE A 152 7.18 -9.05 1.01
C ILE A 152 7.82 -7.75 1.51
N LYS A 153 8.65 -7.80 2.55
CA LYS A 153 9.40 -6.64 3.02
C LYS A 153 10.28 -6.04 1.91
N GLY A 154 11.00 -6.88 1.16
CA GLY A 154 11.81 -6.45 0.04
C GLY A 154 10.97 -5.76 -1.04
N VAL A 155 9.85 -6.39 -1.43
CA VAL A 155 8.91 -5.83 -2.41
C VAL A 155 8.38 -4.46 -1.95
N VAL A 156 7.96 -4.32 -0.69
CA VAL A 156 7.47 -3.03 -0.15
C VAL A 156 8.53 -1.94 -0.25
N GLN A 157 9.77 -2.24 0.14
CA GLN A 157 10.87 -1.28 0.07
C GLN A 157 11.16 -0.82 -1.36
N ASP A 158 11.08 -1.74 -2.32
CA ASP A 158 11.31 -1.41 -3.71
C ASP A 158 10.14 -0.66 -4.35
N CYS A 159 8.91 -1.00 -3.98
CA CYS A 159 7.72 -0.27 -4.39
C CYS A 159 7.74 1.18 -3.88
N VAL A 160 8.11 1.41 -2.62
CA VAL A 160 8.23 2.77 -2.08
C VAL A 160 9.24 3.59 -2.88
N LYS A 161 10.42 3.03 -3.20
CA LYS A 161 11.42 3.70 -4.04
C LYS A 161 10.94 3.98 -5.46
N LEU A 162 10.09 3.11 -6.01
CA LEU A 162 9.52 3.28 -7.34
C LEU A 162 8.49 4.42 -7.39
N PHE A 163 7.83 4.70 -6.27
CA PHE A 163 6.74 5.68 -6.19
C PHE A 163 7.16 7.03 -5.61
N SER A 164 8.33 7.10 -4.95
CA SER A 164 8.94 8.31 -4.38
C SER A 164 9.67 9.17 -5.42
#